data_AF-A0ABD3E6G4-F1
#
_entry.id   AF-A0ABD3E6G4-F1
#
_cell.length_a   1.000
_cell.length_b   1.000
_cell.length_c   1.000
_cell.angle_alpha   90.00
_cell.angle_beta   90.00
_cell.angle_gamma   90.00
#
_symmetry.space_group_name_H-M   'P 1'
#
loop_
_entity.id
_entity.type
_entity.pdbx_description
1 polymer ?
#
loop_
_entity_poly.entity_id
_entity_poly.type
_entity_poly.pdbx_seq_one_letter_code
_entity_poly.pdbx_strand_id
1 'polypeptide(L)'
;MFGSSYLVCSYTPYYLEYDNEIESVLEKVESNLNKIEEHHRKYECLRKEKELRKIELQVQRQILQESESAYVLEDGQVIEIRSFIELKVKLRATEKASGLAVLYFTATWCGPCRYWPGNLGLCGKVPKGCVFESGH
;
A
#
# COMPACT_ATOMS: atom_id res chain seq x y z
N MET A 1 36.89 -50.31 76.55
CA MET A 1 36.09 -49.07 76.52
C MET A 1 36.72 -48.12 75.51
N PHE A 2 36.28 -48.14 74.27
CA PHE A 2 36.60 -47.09 73.29
C PHE A 2 35.33 -46.84 72.49
N GLY A 3 34.54 -45.86 72.93
CA GLY A 3 33.33 -45.42 72.25
C GLY A 3 33.73 -44.47 71.12
N SER A 4 33.58 -44.90 69.88
CA SER A 4 33.76 -44.05 68.71
C SER A 4 32.53 -43.13 68.58
N SER A 5 32.67 -41.87 69.01
CA SER A 5 31.67 -40.83 68.77
C SER A 5 31.85 -40.30 67.35
N TYR A 6 31.05 -40.81 66.41
CA TYR A 6 30.92 -40.21 65.09
C TYR A 6 30.02 -38.97 65.23
N LEU A 7 30.62 -37.79 65.13
CA LEU A 7 29.90 -36.54 64.93
C LEU A 7 29.27 -36.56 63.53
N VAL A 8 27.97 -36.83 63.48
CA VAL A 8 27.17 -36.61 62.27
C VAL A 8 27.05 -35.11 62.09
N CYS A 9 27.80 -34.54 61.14
CA CYS A 9 27.62 -33.17 60.69
C CYS A 9 26.24 -33.10 60.03
N SER A 10 25.22 -32.66 60.79
CA SER A 10 23.88 -32.43 60.29
C SER A 10 23.89 -31.22 59.37
N TYR A 11 24.24 -31.45 58.11
CA TYR A 11 24.00 -30.49 57.04
C TYR A 11 22.49 -30.39 56.87
N THR A 12 21.86 -29.42 57.54
CA THR A 12 20.48 -29.06 57.22
C THR A 12 20.51 -28.32 55.90
N PRO A 13 19.88 -28.83 54.83
CA PRO A 13 19.69 -28.05 53.62
C PRO A 13 18.83 -26.86 54.00
N TYR A 14 19.41 -25.66 53.98
CA TYR A 14 18.63 -24.42 54.05
C TYR A 14 17.73 -24.45 52.81
N TYR A 15 16.48 -24.89 52.99
CA TYR A 15 15.42 -24.59 52.04
C TYR A 15 15.36 -23.07 52.01
N LEU A 16 15.87 -22.48 50.93
CA LEU A 16 15.68 -21.06 50.65
C LEU A 16 14.17 -20.88 50.53
N GLU A 17 13.57 -20.32 51.57
CA GLU A 17 12.21 -19.81 51.51
C GLU A 17 12.21 -18.83 50.35
N TYR A 18 11.45 -19.16 49.30
CA TYR A 18 11.23 -18.25 48.19
C TYR A 18 10.49 -17.04 48.78
N ASP A 19 11.24 -15.98 49.07
CA ASP A 19 10.66 -14.74 49.55
C ASP A 19 9.73 -14.19 48.48
N ASN A 20 8.51 -13.81 48.88
CA ASN A 20 7.47 -13.22 48.01
C ASN A 20 8.00 -12.05 47.15
N GLU A 21 9.08 -11.39 47.57
CA GLU A 21 9.77 -10.35 46.81
C GLU A 21 10.36 -10.87 45.49
N ILE A 22 10.94 -12.07 45.48
CA ILE A 22 11.56 -12.71 44.31
C ILE A 22 10.48 -13.04 43.28
N GLU A 23 9.36 -13.59 43.71
CA GLU A 23 8.21 -13.91 42.85
C GLU A 23 7.68 -12.64 42.16
N SER A 24 7.55 -11.54 42.91
CA SER A 24 7.11 -10.25 42.34
C SER A 24 8.06 -9.68 41.28
N VAL A 25 9.37 -9.95 41.42
CA VAL A 25 10.38 -9.51 40.44
C VAL A 25 10.30 -10.38 39.19
N LEU A 26 10.11 -11.69 39.34
CA LEU A 26 9.94 -12.62 38.23
C LEU A 26 8.68 -12.29 37.42
N GLU A 27 7.55 -12.02 38.06
CA GLU A 27 6.32 -11.59 37.37
C GLU A 27 6.53 -10.32 36.54
N LYS A 28 7.30 -9.35 37.05
CA LYS A 28 7.64 -8.13 36.30
C LYS A 28 8.54 -8.42 35.10
N VAL A 29 9.52 -9.31 35.26
CA VAL A 29 10.40 -9.72 34.17
C VAL A 29 9.59 -10.43 33.08
N GLU A 30 8.71 -11.36 33.44
CA GLU A 30 7.82 -12.05 32.49
C GLU A 30 6.88 -11.07 31.78
N SER A 31 6.26 -10.14 32.52
CA SER A 31 5.42 -9.10 31.92
C SER A 31 6.20 -8.24 30.92
N ASN A 32 7.46 -7.91 31.24
CA ASN A 32 8.32 -7.15 30.34
C ASN A 32 8.75 -7.96 29.12
N LEU A 33 9.06 -9.25 29.27
CA LEU A 33 9.36 -10.15 28.16
C LEU A 33 8.18 -10.24 27.19
N ASN A 34 6.96 -10.42 27.71
CA ASN A 34 5.74 -10.46 26.90
C ASN A 34 5.53 -9.15 26.11
N LYS A 35 5.76 -7.99 26.75
CA LYS A 35 5.66 -6.68 26.07
C LYS A 35 6.71 -6.52 24.96
N ILE A 36 7.92 -7.02 25.17
CA ILE A 36 9.00 -6.99 24.18
C ILE A 36 8.63 -7.90 23.01
N GLU A 37 8.23 -9.14 23.27
CA GLU A 37 7.84 -10.10 22.24
C GLU A 37 6.65 -9.59 21.40
N GLU A 38 5.64 -9.01 22.05
CA GLU A 38 4.49 -8.43 21.36
C GLU A 38 4.90 -7.24 20.47
N HIS A 39 5.82 -6.39 20.94
CA HIS A 39 6.37 -5.30 20.15
C HIS A 39 7.11 -5.83 18.91
N HIS A 40 7.98 -6.84 19.07
CA HIS A 40 8.67 -7.48 17.96
C HIS A 40 7.67 -8.05 16.93
N ARG A 41 6.64 -8.77 17.40
CA ARG A 41 5.59 -9.31 16.54
C ARG A 41 4.86 -8.22 15.77
N LYS A 42 4.47 -7.14 16.44
CA LYS A 42 3.80 -5.99 15.82
C LYS A 42 4.67 -5.34 14.76
N TYR A 43 5.96 -5.14 15.05
CA TYR A 43 6.89 -4.54 14.10
C TYR A 43 7.13 -5.40 12.87
N GLU A 44 7.24 -6.73 13.04
CA GLU A 44 7.35 -7.65 11.91
C GLU A 44 6.10 -7.64 11.02
N CYS A 45 4.90 -7.62 11.62
CA CYS A 45 3.65 -7.46 10.86
C CYS A 45 3.63 -6.15 10.06
N LEU A 46 3.94 -5.01 10.70
CA LEU A 46 3.97 -3.70 10.05
C LEU A 46 5.02 -3.64 8.93
N ARG A 47 6.18 -4.28 9.12
CA ARG A 47 7.23 -4.35 8.10
C ARG A 47 6.75 -5.10 6.87
N LYS A 48 6.13 -6.27 7.06
CA LYS A 48 5.58 -7.08 5.97
C LYS A 48 4.47 -6.34 5.22
N GLU A 49 3.55 -5.69 5.94
CA GLU A 49 2.48 -4.89 5.34
C GLU A 49 3.02 -3.74 4.48
N LYS A 50 4.03 -3.01 4.98
CA LYS A 50 4.70 -1.96 4.20
C LYS A 50 5.34 -2.50 2.94
N GLU A 51 5.93 -3.68 2.98
CA GLU A 51 6.56 -4.29 1.81
C GLU A 51 5.52 -4.75 0.79
N LEU A 52 4.43 -5.39 1.24
CA LEU A 52 3.31 -5.74 0.37
C LEU A 52 2.71 -4.51 -0.32
N ARG A 53 2.53 -3.40 0.41
CA ARG A 53 2.01 -2.16 -0.16
C ARG A 53 2.95 -1.56 -1.22
N LYS A 54 4.27 -1.68 -1.05
CA LYS A 54 5.23 -1.26 -2.09
C LYS A 54 5.13 -2.13 -3.33
N ILE A 55 5.01 -3.45 -3.15
CA ILE A 55 4.86 -4.40 -4.25
C ILE A 55 3.58 -4.11 -5.02
N GLU A 56 2.45 -3.93 -4.32
CA GLU A 56 1.16 -3.58 -4.94
C GLU A 56 1.26 -2.29 -5.75
N LEU A 57 1.87 -1.25 -5.19
CA LEU A 57 2.09 0.02 -5.90
C LEU A 57 2.99 -0.15 -7.12
N GLN A 58 4.02 -1.02 -7.05
CA GLN A 58 4.87 -1.33 -8.19
C GLN A 58 4.10 -2.07 -9.28
N VAL A 59 3.30 -3.07 -8.92
CA VAL A 59 2.44 -3.82 -9.85
C VAL A 59 1.43 -2.88 -10.52
N GLN A 60 0.75 -2.03 -9.76
CA GLN A 60 -0.17 -1.03 -10.32
C GLN A 60 0.54 -0.08 -11.30
N ARG A 61 1.76 0.37 -10.99
CA ARG A 61 2.55 1.19 -11.91
C ARG A 61 2.94 0.45 -13.19
N GLN A 62 3.33 -0.82 -13.08
CA GLN A 62 3.66 -1.66 -14.24
C GLN A 62 2.44 -1.85 -15.14
N ILE A 63 1.28 -2.19 -14.58
CA ILE A 63 0.02 -2.33 -15.33
C ILE A 63 -0.33 -1.02 -16.05
N LEU A 64 -0.22 0.12 -15.35
CA LEU A 64 -0.45 1.44 -15.97
C LEU A 64 0.54 1.69 -17.11
N GLN A 65 1.83 1.42 -16.90
CA GLN A 65 2.86 1.62 -17.92
C GLN A 65 2.68 0.72 -19.16
N GLU A 66 2.25 -0.53 -18.97
CA GLU A 66 1.96 -1.46 -20.06
C GLU A 66 0.72 -1.03 -20.84
N SER A 67 -0.35 -0.67 -20.13
CA SER A 67 -1.55 -0.08 -20.73
C SER A 67 -1.22 1.22 -21.46
N GLU A 68 -0.20 1.93 -20.98
CA GLU A 68 0.26 3.15 -21.61
C GLU A 68 0.98 2.86 -22.94
N SER A 69 1.89 1.90 -22.99
CA SER A 69 2.54 1.52 -24.26
C SER A 69 1.59 0.89 -25.29
N ALA A 70 0.45 0.36 -24.86
CA ALA A 70 -0.51 -0.30 -25.74
C ALA A 70 -1.40 0.70 -26.52
N TYR A 71 -1.61 1.92 -26.00
CA TYR A 71 -2.32 2.93 -26.78
C TYR A 71 -1.37 3.50 -27.85
N VAL A 72 -1.89 3.68 -29.05
CA VAL A 72 -1.28 4.56 -30.06
C VAL A 72 -2.35 5.62 -30.31
N LEU A 73 -2.09 6.87 -29.91
CA LEU A 73 -3.01 7.97 -30.23
C LEU A 73 -2.70 8.44 -31.64
N GLU A 74 -3.65 8.22 -32.53
CA GLU A 74 -3.61 8.83 -33.86
C GLU A 74 -3.96 10.31 -33.77
N ASP A 75 -3.31 11.13 -34.61
CA ASP A 75 -3.55 12.56 -34.65
C ASP A 75 -4.98 12.86 -35.10
N GLY A 76 -5.65 13.76 -34.39
CA GLY A 76 -7.02 14.17 -34.72
C GLY A 76 -8.12 13.16 -34.35
N GLN A 77 -7.85 12.18 -33.49
CA GLN A 77 -8.87 11.27 -32.96
C GLN A 77 -9.59 11.85 -31.74
N VAL A 78 -10.91 11.75 -31.74
CA VAL A 78 -11.80 12.00 -30.60
C VAL A 78 -11.93 10.69 -29.82
N ILE A 79 -11.49 10.69 -28.57
CA ILE A 79 -11.55 9.50 -27.71
C ILE A 79 -12.55 9.69 -26.59
N GLU A 80 -13.61 8.87 -26.56
CA GLU A 80 -14.54 8.81 -25.43
C GLU A 80 -13.88 8.10 -24.22
N ILE A 81 -14.12 8.61 -23.01
CA ILE A 81 -13.65 8.03 -21.75
C ILE A 81 -14.80 7.90 -20.78
N ARG A 82 -14.89 6.71 -20.15
CA ARG A 82 -15.93 6.39 -19.17
C ARG A 82 -15.39 6.17 -17.76
N SER A 83 -14.07 6.12 -17.59
CA SER A 83 -13.46 5.91 -16.28
C SER A 83 -12.23 6.79 -16.06
N PHE A 84 -12.01 7.14 -14.79
CA PHE A 84 -10.85 7.92 -14.38
C PHE A 84 -9.51 7.22 -14.63
N ILE A 85 -9.49 5.89 -14.59
CA ILE A 85 -8.29 5.08 -14.88
C ILE A 85 -7.94 5.23 -16.36
N GLU A 86 -8.92 5.10 -17.24
CA GLU A 86 -8.76 5.25 -18.68
C GLU A 86 -8.34 6.68 -19.07
N LEU A 87 -8.89 7.70 -18.40
CA LEU A 87 -8.44 9.09 -18.55
C LEU A 87 -6.96 9.25 -18.18
N LYS A 88 -6.56 8.72 -17.02
CA LYS A 88 -5.17 8.81 -16.57
C LYS A 88 -4.19 8.16 -17.54
N VAL A 89 -4.52 6.97 -18.03
CA VAL A 89 -3.69 6.25 -19.00
C VAL A 89 -3.57 7.08 -20.28
N LYS A 90 -4.69 7.56 -20.84
CA LYS A 90 -4.72 8.38 -22.06
C LYS A 90 -4.13 9.79 -21.91
N LEU A 91 -3.94 10.31 -20.70
CA LEU A 91 -3.21 11.57 -20.50
C LEU A 91 -1.70 11.34 -20.47
N ARG A 92 -1.24 10.29 -19.76
CA ARG A 92 0.18 9.92 -19.72
C ARG A 92 0.70 9.49 -21.08
N ALA A 93 -0.16 8.83 -21.83
CA ALA A 93 -0.59 9.37 -23.10
C ALA A 93 0.39 9.93 -24.13
N THR A 94 -0.26 10.74 -24.93
CA THR A 94 -0.10 12.18 -25.02
C THR A 94 1.09 12.79 -24.29
N GLU A 95 1.22 12.73 -22.96
CA GLU A 95 2.38 13.33 -22.27
C GLU A 95 3.71 12.73 -22.78
N LYS A 96 3.83 11.39 -22.83
CA LYS A 96 5.01 10.71 -23.40
C LYS A 96 5.22 11.03 -24.87
N ALA A 97 4.13 11.17 -25.63
CA ALA A 97 4.17 11.55 -27.04
C ALA A 97 4.44 13.07 -27.26
N SER A 98 4.61 13.85 -26.19
CA SER A 98 4.68 15.33 -26.23
C SER A 98 3.53 15.94 -27.06
N GLY A 99 2.34 15.34 -26.90
CA GLY A 99 1.09 15.78 -27.49
C GLY A 99 0.35 16.77 -26.61
N LEU A 100 -0.54 17.56 -27.22
CA LEU A 100 -1.50 18.35 -26.48
C LEU A 100 -2.70 17.44 -26.14
N ALA A 101 -3.25 17.56 -24.93
CA ALA A 101 -4.51 16.94 -24.60
C ALA A 101 -5.54 18.05 -24.38
N VAL A 102 -6.62 18.05 -25.15
CA VAL A 102 -7.79 18.89 -24.88
C VAL A 102 -8.85 18.01 -24.25
N LEU A 103 -9.25 18.30 -23.01
CA LEU A 103 -10.28 17.54 -22.30
C LEU A 103 -11.63 18.25 -22.41
N TYR A 104 -12.65 17.56 -22.92
CA TYR A 104 -14.02 18.06 -22.97
C TYR A 104 -14.92 17.22 -22.07
N PHE A 105 -15.46 17.84 -21.01
CA PHE A 105 -16.46 17.22 -20.15
C PHE A 105 -17.84 17.41 -20.75
N THR A 106 -18.46 16.30 -21.19
CA THR A 106 -19.82 16.30 -21.74
C THR A 106 -20.75 15.47 -20.87
N ALA A 107 -22.05 15.72 -20.96
CA ALA A 107 -23.04 14.89 -20.28
C ALA A 107 -24.24 14.61 -21.19
N THR A 108 -24.80 13.40 -21.09
CA THR A 108 -25.94 13.00 -21.94
C THR A 108 -27.19 13.83 -21.68
N TRP A 109 -27.37 14.36 -20.48
CA TRP A 109 -28.49 15.21 -20.09
C TRP A 109 -28.29 16.69 -20.46
N CYS A 110 -27.07 17.12 -20.77
CA CYS A 110 -26.75 18.50 -21.12
C CYS A 110 -27.18 18.82 -22.57
N GLY A 111 -28.23 19.63 -22.74
CA GLY A 111 -28.71 20.09 -24.05
C GLY A 111 -27.63 20.77 -24.92
N PRO A 112 -26.89 21.77 -24.40
CA PRO A 112 -25.80 22.42 -25.14
C PRO A 112 -24.67 21.46 -25.56
N CYS A 113 -24.38 20.47 -24.70
CA CYS A 113 -23.36 19.46 -24.98
C CYS A 113 -23.79 18.49 -26.08
N ARG A 114 -25.10 18.26 -26.26
CA ARG A 114 -25.66 17.46 -27.37
C ARG A 114 -25.65 18.19 -28.71
N TYR A 115 -25.74 19.52 -28.71
CA TYR A 115 -25.70 20.32 -29.94
C TYR A 115 -24.29 20.44 -30.53
N TRP A 116 -23.26 20.18 -29.72
CA TRP A 116 -21.87 20.13 -30.14
C TRP A 116 -21.37 18.67 -30.27
N PRO A 117 -21.75 17.92 -31.32
CA PRO A 117 -21.09 16.65 -31.57
C PRO A 117 -19.71 16.98 -32.16
N GLY A 118 -18.66 16.58 -31.46
CA GLY A 118 -17.25 16.82 -31.80
C GLY A 118 -16.75 16.21 -33.12
N ASN A 119 -17.62 15.89 -34.08
CA ASN A 119 -17.25 15.44 -35.41
C ASN A 119 -17.37 16.61 -36.41
N LEU A 120 -16.30 17.40 -36.56
CA LEU A 120 -15.69 17.77 -37.86
C LEU A 120 -14.66 18.92 -37.79
N GLY A 121 -14.69 19.80 -36.78
CA GLY A 121 -14.03 21.10 -36.90
C GLY A 121 -12.72 21.33 -36.12
N LEU A 122 -12.61 20.76 -34.92
CA LEU A 122 -11.50 21.07 -34.00
C LEU A 122 -10.38 20.04 -34.07
N CYS A 123 -10.70 18.75 -34.18
CA CYS A 123 -9.69 17.69 -34.18
C CYS A 123 -8.77 17.76 -35.42
N GLY A 124 -9.29 18.23 -36.57
CA GLY A 124 -8.46 18.47 -37.77
C GLY A 124 -7.53 19.71 -37.68
N LYS A 125 -7.67 20.54 -36.64
CA LYS A 125 -6.83 21.75 -36.42
C LYS A 125 -5.89 21.63 -35.24
N VAL A 126 -6.12 20.68 -34.34
CA VAL A 126 -5.23 20.41 -33.21
C VAL A 126 -4.30 19.27 -33.62
N PRO A 127 -3.00 19.55 -33.83
CA PRO A 127 -2.09 18.60 -34.44
C PRO A 127 -1.82 17.35 -33.58
N LYS A 128 -2.25 17.31 -32.31
CA LYS A 128 -2.05 16.18 -31.40
C LYS A 128 -3.19 16.11 -30.38
N GLY A 129 -3.99 15.03 -30.42
CA GLY A 129 -4.91 14.52 -29.37
C GLY A 129 -6.08 15.41 -28.87
N CYS A 130 -7.34 14.96 -29.07
CA CYS A 130 -8.49 15.49 -28.31
C CYS A 130 -9.15 14.36 -27.49
N VAL A 131 -9.28 14.59 -26.19
CA VAL A 131 -9.76 13.62 -25.21
C VAL A 131 -11.13 14.07 -24.71
N PHE A 132 -12.14 13.21 -24.78
CA PHE A 132 -13.51 13.56 -24.40
C PHE A 132 -13.94 12.67 -23.24
N GLU A 133 -14.37 13.27 -22.14
CA GLU A 133 -14.96 12.55 -21.02
C GLU A 133 -16.48 12.63 -21.13
N SER A 134 -17.12 11.47 -21.28
CA SER A 134 -18.57 11.36 -21.24
C SER A 134 -19.00 11.13 -19.79
N GLY A 135 -19.47 12.19 -19.14
CA GLY A 135 -20.23 12.10 -17.91
C GLY A 135 -21.56 11.40 -18.17
N HIS A 136 -21.81 10.31 -17.45
CA HIS A 136 -23.17 9.83 -17.24
C HIS A 136 -23.92 10.76 -16.28
#